data_AF-A0AAN9LWG6-F1
#
_entry.id   AF-A0AAN9LWG6-F1
#
_cell.length_a   1.000
_cell.length_b   1.000
_cell.length_c   1.000
_cell.angle_alpha   90.00
_cell.angle_beta   90.00
_cell.angle_gamma   90.00
#
_symmetry.space_group_name_H-M   'P 1'
#
loop_
_entity.id
_entity.type
_entity.pdbx_description
1 polymer ?
#
loop_
_entity_poly.entity_id
_entity_poly.type
_entity_poly.pdbx_seq_one_letter_code
_entity_poly.pdbx_strand_id
1 'polypeptide(L)'
;MGRHLRYNFGIFGIPMVGSDICGFYPAPTEELCNRWSEVGDFYPFSRDHANYYSPMQELSLLEMLWFLLGSSLLISPVLEKGKTTVKALFPPGTWFNLFDFKQTIVSKDGNYVTLDAFLHVVNVHLYQNTILPMQQGGFVSKDARKTPFSLIVTFPAGTTHGVAKGNLFLDDDELPQIKLQNGHSTYIDFHATVKEGMVKVCLG
;
A
#
# COMPACT_ATOMS: atom_id res chain seq x y z
N MET A 1 6.47 14.79 -11.88
CA MET A 1 7.17 13.82 -12.77
C MET A 1 7.21 12.37 -12.23
N GLY A 2 7.35 12.13 -10.91
CA GLY A 2 7.59 10.78 -10.37
C GLY A 2 6.47 9.73 -10.42
N ARG A 3 5.17 10.11 -10.43
CA ARG A 3 4.05 9.13 -10.33
C ARG A 3 3.70 8.44 -11.64
N HIS A 4 3.62 9.19 -12.74
CA HIS A 4 3.35 8.63 -14.08
C HIS A 4 4.46 7.65 -14.52
N LEU A 5 5.71 7.96 -14.16
CA LEU A 5 6.84 7.08 -14.38
C LEU A 5 6.62 5.70 -13.74
N ARG A 6 6.11 5.62 -12.50
CA ARG A 6 5.92 4.32 -11.83
C ARG A 6 4.97 3.39 -12.58
N TYR A 7 3.81 3.90 -12.99
CA TYR A 7 2.83 3.09 -13.73
C TYR A 7 3.38 2.67 -15.11
N ASN A 8 4.02 3.60 -15.81
CA ASN A 8 4.66 3.32 -17.09
C ASN A 8 5.76 2.27 -16.97
N PHE A 9 6.62 2.39 -15.95
CA PHE A 9 7.68 1.42 -15.69
C PHE A 9 7.13 0.05 -15.27
N GLY A 10 6.00 0.00 -14.56
CA GLY A 10 5.25 -1.24 -14.35
C GLY A 10 4.86 -1.92 -15.66
N ILE A 11 4.32 -1.15 -16.62
CA ILE A 11 4.01 -1.65 -17.99
C ILE A 11 5.28 -2.05 -18.75
N PHE A 12 6.39 -1.32 -18.56
CA PHE A 12 7.67 -1.64 -19.17
C PHE A 12 8.42 -2.80 -18.50
N GLY A 13 7.83 -3.48 -17.52
CA GLY A 13 8.43 -4.62 -16.85
C GLY A 13 9.54 -4.27 -15.85
N ILE A 14 9.55 -3.03 -15.34
CA ILE A 14 10.49 -2.53 -14.33
C ILE A 14 9.68 -2.15 -13.07
N PRO A 15 9.35 -3.13 -12.20
CA PRO A 15 8.46 -2.90 -11.05
C PRO A 15 9.15 -2.22 -9.85
N MET A 16 10.47 -2.30 -9.75
CA MET A 16 11.26 -1.71 -8.66
C MET A 16 11.58 -0.24 -8.95
N VAL A 17 10.57 0.61 -8.83
CA VAL A 17 10.65 2.04 -9.17
C VAL A 17 10.10 2.93 -8.08
N GLY A 18 10.68 4.12 -8.00
CA GLY A 18 10.28 5.17 -7.07
C GLY A 18 10.83 6.52 -7.52
N SER A 19 10.56 7.54 -6.73
CA SER A 19 11.16 8.86 -6.90
C SER A 19 11.85 9.26 -5.61
N ASP A 20 12.87 10.10 -5.70
CA ASP A 20 13.52 10.67 -4.52
C ASP A 20 12.49 11.38 -3.64
N ILE A 21 12.28 10.81 -2.46
CA ILE A 21 11.34 11.30 -1.45
C ILE A 21 11.82 12.66 -0.98
N CYS A 22 10.88 13.57 -0.76
CA CYS A 22 11.12 14.99 -0.52
C CYS A 22 11.79 15.76 -1.69
N GLY A 23 12.20 15.06 -2.75
CA GLY A 23 12.73 15.64 -3.98
C GLY A 23 14.25 15.78 -3.98
N PHE A 24 14.87 15.43 -5.11
CA PHE A 24 16.31 15.55 -5.31
C PHE A 24 16.79 17.01 -5.35
N TYR A 25 16.02 17.85 -6.04
CA TYR A 25 16.23 19.28 -6.19
C TYR A 25 14.86 19.91 -6.47
N PRO A 26 14.47 21.04 -5.86
CA PRO A 26 15.10 21.84 -4.78
C PRO A 26 14.80 21.37 -3.33
N ALA A 27 15.25 22.10 -2.28
CA ALA A 27 14.98 21.72 -0.88
C ALA A 27 13.48 21.78 -0.55
N PRO A 28 12.94 20.75 0.12
CA PRO A 28 11.52 20.65 0.42
C PRO A 28 11.12 21.61 1.55
N THR A 29 9.85 22.02 1.56
CA THR A 29 9.22 22.48 2.81
C THR A 29 8.97 21.29 3.73
N GLU A 30 8.89 21.52 5.03
CA GLU A 30 8.55 20.47 6.02
C GLU A 30 7.23 19.77 5.64
N GLU A 31 6.20 20.54 5.31
CA GLU A 31 4.91 20.01 4.88
C GLU A 31 5.03 19.14 3.61
N LEU A 32 5.79 19.60 2.61
CA LEU A 32 6.00 18.84 1.38
C LEU A 32 6.72 17.52 1.68
N CYS A 33 7.77 17.55 2.51
CA CYS A 33 8.52 16.36 2.87
C CYS A 33 7.66 15.38 3.66
N ASN A 34 6.89 15.85 4.65
CA ASN A 34 5.94 15.01 5.40
C ASN A 34 4.93 14.33 4.46
N ARG A 35 4.29 15.08 3.55
CA ARG A 35 3.36 14.52 2.57
C ARG A 35 4.03 13.59 1.56
N TRP A 36 5.28 13.85 1.20
CA TRP A 36 6.02 13.00 0.28
C TRP A 36 6.42 11.69 0.97
N SER A 37 6.86 11.72 2.22
CA SER A 37 7.14 10.50 2.99
C SER A 37 5.90 9.63 3.14
N GLU A 38 4.75 10.23 3.48
CA GLU A 38 3.45 9.54 3.56
C GLU A 38 3.13 8.71 2.30
N VAL A 39 3.46 9.20 1.10
CA VAL A 39 3.24 8.46 -0.16
C VAL A 39 4.46 7.62 -0.58
N GLY A 40 5.65 8.09 -0.24
CA GLY A 40 6.95 7.50 -0.61
C GLY A 40 7.22 6.19 0.10
N ASP A 41 6.70 6.04 1.32
CA ASP A 41 6.73 4.80 2.09
C ASP A 41 6.04 3.62 1.38
N PHE A 42 5.17 3.91 0.40
CA PHE A 42 4.48 2.91 -0.42
C PHE A 42 5.12 2.70 -1.80
N TYR A 43 6.30 3.27 -2.06
CA TYR A 43 7.04 3.01 -3.30
C TYR A 43 7.78 1.67 -3.22
N PRO A 44 7.74 0.84 -4.28
CA PRO A 44 8.59 -0.36 -4.35
C PRO A 44 10.07 -0.05 -4.13
N PHE A 45 10.53 1.10 -4.63
CA PHE A 45 11.83 1.67 -4.29
C PHE A 45 11.61 2.98 -3.51
N SER A 46 11.63 2.89 -2.17
CA SER A 46 11.53 4.03 -1.27
C SER A 46 12.92 4.53 -0.91
N ARG A 47 13.27 5.74 -1.37
CA ARG A 47 14.57 6.38 -1.11
C ARG A 47 14.38 7.87 -0.88
N ASP A 48 14.91 8.36 0.24
CA ASP A 48 15.19 9.78 0.44
C ASP A 48 16.57 10.12 -0.12
N HIS A 49 16.64 11.08 -1.03
CA HIS A 49 17.89 11.52 -1.64
C HIS A 49 17.81 12.98 -2.09
N ALA A 50 18.81 13.78 -1.75
CA ALA A 50 18.87 15.21 -2.04
C ALA A 50 20.23 15.65 -2.58
N ASN A 51 20.22 16.70 -3.40
CA ASN A 51 21.43 17.40 -3.87
C ASN A 51 21.95 18.40 -2.81
N TYR A 52 23.27 18.62 -2.79
CA TYR A 52 23.99 19.47 -1.85
C TYR A 52 23.60 20.97 -1.87
N TYR A 53 23.08 21.47 -3.00
CA TYR A 53 22.92 22.93 -3.26
C TYR A 53 21.48 23.46 -3.33
N SER A 54 20.49 22.74 -2.83
CA SER A 54 19.08 22.99 -3.20
C SER A 54 18.35 24.04 -2.32
N PRO A 55 17.81 25.17 -2.86
CA PRO A 55 16.73 25.97 -2.23
C PRO A 55 15.41 26.01 -3.04
N MET A 56 14.27 26.18 -2.34
CA MET A 56 12.83 25.91 -2.67
C MET A 56 12.26 26.24 -4.07
N GLN A 57 11.43 25.32 -4.61
CA GLN A 57 10.14 25.54 -5.30
C GLN A 57 9.42 24.25 -5.81
N GLU A 58 8.14 24.43 -6.15
CA GLU A 58 6.98 23.51 -6.24
C GLU A 58 7.05 22.28 -7.16
N LEU A 59 6.42 21.19 -6.71
CA LEU A 59 6.12 20.02 -7.54
C LEU A 59 4.75 20.19 -8.21
N SER A 60 4.74 20.21 -9.55
CA SER A 60 3.55 20.35 -10.37
C SER A 60 2.61 19.14 -10.29
N LEU A 61 1.33 19.47 -10.17
CA LEU A 61 0.14 18.62 -10.20
C LEU A 61 0.04 17.87 -11.54
N LEU A 62 -0.01 16.53 -11.49
CA LEU A 62 -0.55 15.72 -12.59
C LEU A 62 -1.14 14.39 -12.06
N GLU A 63 -2.46 14.41 -11.90
CA GLU A 63 -3.51 13.45 -12.29
C GLU A 63 -3.36 11.92 -12.06
N MET A 64 -2.66 11.49 -11.01
CA MET A 64 -3.05 10.24 -10.33
C MET A 64 -3.12 10.51 -8.83
N LEU A 65 -4.34 10.80 -8.36
CA LEU A 65 -4.68 11.12 -6.97
C LEU A 65 -4.64 9.90 -6.06
N TRP A 66 -4.80 8.69 -6.60
CA TRP A 66 -4.79 7.41 -5.87
C TRP A 66 -4.18 6.31 -6.73
N PHE A 67 -3.60 5.28 -6.11
CA PHE A 67 -3.02 4.13 -6.82
C PHE A 67 -3.18 2.83 -6.01
N LEU A 68 -3.14 1.69 -6.72
CA LEU A 68 -3.14 0.37 -6.10
C LEU A 68 -1.70 -0.13 -5.89
N LEU A 69 -1.43 -0.67 -4.70
CA LEU A 69 -0.26 -1.50 -4.43
C LEU A 69 -0.70 -2.96 -4.43
N GLY A 70 -0.16 -3.74 -5.37
CA GLY A 70 -0.70 -5.06 -5.68
C GLY A 70 -2.15 -4.96 -6.17
N SER A 71 -2.96 -5.96 -5.84
CA SER A 71 -4.37 -6.04 -6.28
C SER A 71 -5.38 -5.50 -5.26
N SER A 72 -4.96 -5.20 -4.03
CA SER A 72 -5.89 -5.07 -2.90
C SER A 72 -5.66 -3.88 -1.98
N LEU A 73 -4.55 -3.15 -2.09
CA LEU A 73 -4.30 -1.95 -1.28
C LEU A 73 -4.46 -0.69 -2.12
N LEU A 74 -5.41 0.18 -1.77
CA LEU A 74 -5.62 1.49 -2.39
C LEU A 74 -5.02 2.59 -1.51
N ILE A 75 -4.07 3.34 -2.06
CA ILE A 75 -3.39 4.45 -1.39
C ILE A 75 -3.92 5.77 -1.95
N SER A 76 -4.41 6.64 -1.08
CA SER A 76 -5.05 7.92 -1.41
C SER A 76 -4.35 9.09 -0.68
N PRO A 77 -3.20 9.56 -1.17
CA PRO A 77 -2.40 10.60 -0.52
C PRO A 77 -2.94 12.02 -0.76
N VAL A 78 -2.61 12.96 0.14
CA VAL A 78 -2.81 14.41 -0.09
C VAL A 78 -1.66 14.95 -0.91
N LEU A 79 -2.00 15.65 -2.00
CA LEU A 79 -1.02 16.11 -3.00
C LEU A 79 -0.94 17.63 -3.12
N GLU A 80 -1.76 18.34 -2.37
CA GLU A 80 -1.89 19.79 -2.40
C GLU A 80 -1.51 20.39 -1.06
N LYS A 81 -0.77 21.49 -1.10
CA LYS A 81 -0.35 22.24 0.10
C LYS A 81 -1.57 22.76 0.87
N GLY A 82 -1.53 22.66 2.19
CA GLY A 82 -2.52 23.17 3.13
C GLY A 82 -3.81 22.35 3.20
N LYS A 83 -3.92 21.25 2.46
CA LYS A 83 -5.12 20.40 2.48
C LYS A 83 -5.06 19.40 3.63
N THR A 84 -6.20 19.26 4.30
CA THR A 84 -6.46 18.29 5.36
C THR A 84 -7.45 17.22 4.95
N THR A 85 -7.86 17.22 3.68
CA THR A 85 -8.79 16.24 3.11
C THR A 85 -8.34 15.86 1.70
N VAL A 86 -8.72 14.67 1.25
CA VAL A 86 -8.50 14.20 -0.12
C VAL A 86 -9.78 13.59 -0.67
N LYS A 87 -10.09 13.85 -1.94
CA LYS A 87 -11.19 13.21 -2.64
C LYS A 87 -10.66 12.05 -3.46
N ALA A 88 -11.04 10.82 -3.12
CA ALA A 88 -10.57 9.60 -3.77
C ALA A 88 -11.72 8.81 -4.39
N LEU A 89 -11.49 8.22 -5.57
CA LEU A 89 -12.44 7.30 -6.20
C LEU A 89 -12.24 5.89 -5.61
N PHE A 90 -13.31 5.32 -5.09
CA PHE A 90 -13.35 3.93 -4.65
C PHE A 90 -14.06 3.08 -5.70
N PRO A 91 -13.39 2.08 -6.29
CA PRO A 91 -14.04 1.10 -7.16
C PRO A 91 -15.12 0.29 -6.42
N PRO A 92 -16.08 -0.33 -7.14
CA PRO A 92 -17.10 -1.20 -6.56
C PRO A 92 -16.54 -2.24 -5.58
N GLY A 93 -17.20 -2.40 -4.44
CA GLY A 93 -16.84 -3.32 -3.36
C GLY A 93 -16.66 -2.63 -2.01
N THR A 94 -16.25 -3.42 -1.01
CA THR A 94 -16.00 -2.97 0.36
C THR A 94 -14.51 -2.71 0.55
N TRP A 95 -14.20 -1.58 1.14
CA TRP A 95 -12.86 -1.09 1.41
C TRP A 95 -12.70 -0.78 2.90
N PHE A 96 -11.68 -1.33 3.53
CA PHE A 96 -11.41 -1.20 4.97
C PHE A 96 -10.19 -0.31 5.18
N ASN A 97 -10.28 0.71 6.03
CA ASN A 97 -9.09 1.48 6.39
C ASN A 97 -8.10 0.57 7.15
N LEU A 98 -6.86 0.49 6.65
CA LEU A 98 -5.83 -0.42 7.17
C LEU A 98 -5.35 -0.03 8.57
N PHE A 99 -5.48 1.24 8.95
CA PHE A 99 -5.08 1.78 10.25
C PHE A 99 -6.24 1.84 11.27
N ASP A 100 -7.49 1.81 10.79
CA ASP A 100 -8.69 1.74 11.61
C ASP A 100 -9.79 0.93 10.92
N PHE A 101 -9.84 -0.38 11.19
CA PHE A 101 -10.80 -1.30 10.57
C PHE A 101 -12.28 -0.97 10.88
N LYS A 102 -12.58 -0.05 11.81
CA LYS A 102 -13.95 0.43 12.02
C LYS A 102 -14.42 1.34 10.89
N GLN A 103 -13.48 1.97 10.17
CA GLN A 103 -13.79 2.81 9.02
C GLN A 103 -13.87 1.94 7.77
N THR A 104 -15.09 1.82 7.24
CA THR A 104 -15.39 1.01 6.06
C THR A 104 -16.13 1.84 5.02
N ILE A 105 -15.73 1.69 3.77
CA ILE A 105 -16.35 2.33 2.61
C ILE A 105 -16.96 1.22 1.74
N VAL A 106 -18.28 1.31 1.51
CA VAL A 106 -18.99 0.41 0.59
C VAL A 106 -19.30 1.20 -0.68
N SER A 107 -18.67 0.80 -1.79
CA SER A 107 -18.90 1.34 -3.11
C SER A 107 -19.77 0.38 -3.93
N LYS A 108 -20.81 0.88 -4.60
CA LYS A 108 -21.64 0.08 -5.51
C LYS A 108 -21.21 0.25 -6.97
N ASP A 109 -21.10 1.50 -7.43
CA ASP A 109 -20.89 1.82 -8.85
C ASP A 109 -19.62 2.64 -9.11
N GLY A 110 -18.68 2.65 -8.16
CA GLY A 110 -17.55 3.55 -8.21
C GLY A 110 -17.94 4.95 -7.73
N ASN A 111 -17.54 5.34 -6.53
CA ASN A 111 -17.94 6.61 -5.93
C ASN A 111 -16.74 7.37 -5.37
N TYR A 112 -16.79 8.69 -5.54
CA TYR A 112 -15.84 9.58 -4.90
C TYR A 112 -16.21 9.75 -3.44
N VAL A 113 -15.25 9.56 -2.55
CA VAL A 113 -15.37 9.77 -1.12
C VAL A 113 -14.34 10.81 -0.70
N THR A 114 -14.78 11.78 0.11
CA THR A 114 -13.87 12.73 0.74
C THR A 114 -13.40 12.13 2.06
N LEU A 115 -12.09 11.98 2.19
CA LEU A 115 -11.43 11.38 3.35
C LEU A 115 -10.72 12.47 4.15
N ASP A 116 -10.77 12.36 5.46
CA ASP A 116 -9.92 13.14 6.35
C ASP A 116 -8.47 12.69 6.18
N ALA A 117 -7.58 13.66 6.05
CA ALA A 117 -6.18 13.45 5.76
C ALA A 117 -5.36 14.59 6.37
N PHE A 118 -5.41 14.71 7.70
CA PHE A 118 -4.57 15.64 8.44
C PHE A 118 -3.08 15.33 8.20
N LEU A 119 -2.19 16.24 8.63
CA LEU A 119 -0.76 15.98 8.57
C LEU A 119 -0.44 14.71 9.38
N HIS A 120 0.38 13.81 8.85
CA HIS A 120 0.71 12.49 9.40
C HIS A 120 -0.40 11.43 9.28
N VAL A 121 -1.44 11.69 8.49
CA VAL A 121 -2.50 10.70 8.18
C VAL A 121 -2.45 10.36 6.70
N VAL A 122 -2.09 9.11 6.40
CA VAL A 122 -2.19 8.54 5.05
C VAL A 122 -3.38 7.60 4.96
N ASN A 123 -4.22 7.79 3.93
CA ASN A 123 -5.38 6.95 3.70
C ASN A 123 -4.98 5.71 2.89
N VAL A 124 -5.01 4.55 3.54
CA VAL A 124 -4.73 3.24 2.93
C VAL A 124 -5.92 2.33 3.18
N HIS A 125 -6.48 1.77 2.11
CA HIS A 125 -7.68 0.95 2.18
C HIS A 125 -7.44 -0.44 1.59
N LEU A 126 -7.80 -1.47 2.35
CA LEU A 126 -7.74 -2.87 1.96
C LEU A 126 -9.07 -3.30 1.32
N TYR A 127 -9.00 -3.89 0.13
CA TYR A 127 -10.16 -4.40 -0.58
C TYR A 127 -10.71 -5.67 0.07
N GLN A 128 -12.02 -5.89 -0.04
CA GLN A 128 -12.68 -7.13 0.36
C GLN A 128 -12.09 -8.37 -0.33
N ASN A 129 -12.39 -9.56 0.20
CA ASN A 129 -11.95 -10.85 -0.33
C ASN A 129 -10.42 -11.02 -0.36
N THR A 130 -9.71 -10.27 0.49
CA THR A 130 -8.25 -10.29 0.54
C THR A 130 -7.78 -10.93 1.84
N ILE A 131 -6.75 -11.76 1.74
CA ILE A 131 -5.93 -12.16 2.88
C ILE A 131 -4.61 -11.42 2.74
N LEU A 132 -4.30 -10.54 3.70
CA LEU A 132 -3.07 -9.76 3.73
C LEU A 132 -2.20 -10.26 4.88
N PRO A 133 -1.11 -11.00 4.59
CA PRO A 133 -0.09 -11.31 5.57
C PRO A 133 0.72 -10.06 5.91
N MET A 134 0.88 -9.79 7.20
CA MET A 134 1.67 -8.67 7.72
C MET A 134 2.61 -9.14 8.83
N GLN A 135 3.74 -8.46 8.95
CA GLN A 135 4.63 -8.55 10.08
C GLN A 135 4.71 -7.19 10.78
N GLN A 136 5.10 -7.19 12.04
CA GLN A 136 5.35 -5.96 12.76
C GLN A 136 6.64 -5.32 12.25
N GLY A 137 6.62 -3.99 12.07
CA GLY A 137 7.80 -3.23 11.68
C GLY A 137 8.91 -3.32 12.74
N GLY A 138 10.15 -3.23 12.28
CA GLY A 138 11.35 -3.08 13.10
C GLY A 138 12.23 -1.99 12.52
N PHE A 139 13.25 -1.54 13.27
CA PHE A 139 14.21 -0.53 12.78
C PHE A 139 14.96 -0.99 11.53
N VAL A 140 15.15 -2.29 11.37
CA VAL A 140 15.72 -2.93 10.18
C VAL A 140 14.87 -4.12 9.76
N SER A 141 14.88 -4.44 8.45
CA SER A 141 14.12 -5.57 7.89
C SER A 141 14.46 -6.89 8.58
N LYS A 142 15.73 -7.11 8.96
CA LYS A 142 16.20 -8.30 9.67
C LYS A 142 15.48 -8.54 11.00
N ASP A 143 15.06 -7.48 11.68
CA ASP A 143 14.33 -7.60 12.94
C ASP A 143 12.82 -7.72 12.72
N ALA A 144 12.28 -6.98 11.74
CA ALA A 144 10.88 -7.13 11.32
C ALA A 144 10.56 -8.59 10.92
N ARG A 145 11.47 -9.24 10.19
CA ARG A 145 11.36 -10.65 9.76
C ARG A 145 11.23 -11.66 10.91
N LYS A 146 11.68 -11.32 12.13
CA LYS A 146 11.58 -12.19 13.31
C LYS A 146 10.25 -12.04 14.05
N THR A 147 9.44 -11.06 13.69
CA THR A 147 8.16 -10.81 14.35
C THR A 147 7.10 -11.80 13.86
N PRO A 148 6.09 -12.15 14.69
CA PRO A 148 5.02 -13.04 14.27
C PRO A 148 4.23 -12.48 13.07
N PHE A 149 3.80 -13.39 12.19
CA PHE A 149 2.84 -13.03 11.14
C PHE A 149 1.44 -12.81 11.71
N SER A 150 0.80 -11.75 11.25
CA SER A 150 -0.63 -11.49 11.42
C SER A 150 -1.31 -11.59 10.06
N LEU A 151 -2.43 -12.30 9.98
CA LEU A 151 -3.24 -12.37 8.76
C LEU A 151 -4.48 -11.48 8.93
N ILE A 152 -4.62 -10.49 8.06
CA ILE A 152 -5.86 -9.71 7.95
C ILE A 152 -6.71 -10.36 6.86
N VAL A 153 -7.91 -10.80 7.22
CA VAL A 153 -8.86 -11.44 6.30
C VAL A 153 -10.08 -10.56 6.15
N THR A 154 -10.36 -10.10 4.92
CA THR A 154 -11.49 -9.22 4.64
C THR A 154 -12.57 -9.91 3.81
N PHE A 155 -13.83 -9.59 4.11
CA PHE A 155 -15.00 -10.04 3.37
C PHE A 155 -15.91 -8.85 3.05
N PRO A 156 -16.82 -8.93 2.07
CA PRO A 156 -17.79 -7.89 1.79
C PRO A 156 -18.61 -7.55 3.05
N ALA A 157 -18.87 -6.27 3.29
CA ALA A 157 -19.64 -5.82 4.45
C ALA A 157 -21.03 -6.47 4.47
N GLY A 158 -21.42 -7.05 5.60
CA GLY A 158 -22.73 -7.69 5.79
C GLY A 158 -22.89 -9.04 5.09
N THR A 159 -21.83 -9.63 4.52
CA THR A 159 -21.97 -10.94 3.88
C THR A 159 -22.12 -12.09 4.89
N THR A 160 -22.97 -13.06 4.55
CA THR A 160 -23.06 -14.35 5.24
C THR A 160 -22.23 -15.43 4.56
N HIS A 161 -21.82 -15.19 3.32
CA HIS A 161 -21.06 -16.11 2.47
C HIS A 161 -19.98 -15.36 1.69
N GLY A 162 -18.73 -15.80 1.78
CA GLY A 162 -17.64 -15.11 1.11
C GLY A 162 -16.39 -15.95 1.04
N VAL A 163 -15.51 -15.60 0.10
CA VAL A 163 -14.21 -16.24 -0.09
C VAL A 163 -13.17 -15.14 -0.17
N ALA A 164 -12.09 -15.29 0.59
CA ALA A 164 -10.92 -14.42 0.52
C ALA A 164 -9.69 -15.24 0.13
N LYS A 165 -8.77 -14.61 -0.61
CA LYS A 165 -7.51 -15.21 -1.03
C LYS A 165 -6.35 -14.27 -0.77
N GLY A 166 -5.17 -14.85 -0.57
CA GLY A 166 -3.91 -14.14 -0.48
C GLY A 166 -2.76 -15.12 -0.67
N ASN A 167 -1.56 -14.59 -0.83
CA ASN A 167 -0.37 -15.41 -0.93
C ASN A 167 0.79 -14.79 -0.17
N LEU A 168 1.77 -15.63 0.16
CA LEU A 168 3.02 -15.21 0.79
C LEU A 168 4.15 -16.04 0.19
N PHE A 169 5.15 -15.34 -0.34
CA PHE A 169 6.43 -15.92 -0.71
C PHE A 169 7.44 -15.57 0.37
N LEU A 170 8.11 -16.59 0.91
CA LEU A 170 9.19 -16.47 1.89
C LEU A 170 10.44 -17.12 1.30
N ASP A 171 11.57 -16.43 1.38
CA ASP A 171 12.88 -16.95 1.04
C ASP A 171 13.92 -16.51 2.08
N ASP A 172 15.19 -16.83 1.81
CA ASP A 172 16.34 -16.49 2.65
C ASP A 172 16.97 -15.13 2.30
N ASP A 173 16.41 -14.36 1.34
CA ASP A 173 16.86 -13.01 0.89
C ASP A 173 18.30 -12.94 0.33
N GLU A 174 19.07 -14.02 0.38
CA GLU A 174 20.49 -14.04 0.02
C GLU A 174 20.77 -14.70 -1.34
N LEU A 175 19.81 -15.47 -1.86
CA LEU A 175 19.99 -16.18 -3.11
C LEU A 175 19.84 -15.25 -4.33
N PRO A 176 20.74 -15.34 -5.33
CA PRO A 176 20.70 -14.48 -6.52
C PRO A 176 19.50 -14.78 -7.45
N GLN A 177 18.77 -15.87 -7.22
CA GLN A 177 17.60 -16.24 -8.01
C GLN A 177 16.40 -16.50 -7.11
N ILE A 178 15.30 -15.81 -7.40
CA ILE A 178 13.99 -16.06 -6.76
C ILE A 178 13.40 -17.34 -7.36
N LYS A 179 13.53 -18.46 -6.66
CA LYS A 179 13.00 -19.76 -7.09
C LYS A 179 12.39 -20.49 -5.91
N LEU A 180 11.36 -21.28 -6.20
CA LEU A 180 10.86 -22.29 -5.26
C LEU A 180 11.87 -23.41 -5.16
N GLN A 181 12.53 -23.50 -4.01
CA GLN A 181 13.56 -24.49 -3.75
C GLN A 181 13.38 -25.04 -2.35
N ASN A 182 13.36 -26.38 -2.27
CA ASN A 182 13.14 -27.07 -1.02
C ASN A 182 14.21 -26.70 0.01
N GLY A 183 13.77 -26.31 1.21
CA GLY A 183 14.65 -25.87 2.29
C GLY A 183 15.15 -24.42 2.22
N HIS A 184 14.89 -23.68 1.13
CA HIS A 184 15.35 -22.30 0.94
C HIS A 184 14.21 -21.30 0.79
N SER A 185 13.09 -21.71 0.19
CA SER A 185 11.92 -20.86 0.02
C SER A 185 10.63 -21.62 0.24
N THR A 186 9.58 -20.89 0.56
CA THR A 186 8.24 -21.39 0.81
C THR A 186 7.24 -20.43 0.18
N TYR A 187 6.28 -21.00 -0.54
CA TYR A 187 5.15 -20.24 -1.07
C TYR A 187 3.87 -20.81 -0.49
N ILE A 188 3.03 -19.93 0.05
CA ILE A 188 1.82 -20.26 0.77
C ILE A 188 0.66 -19.57 0.07
N ASP A 189 -0.32 -20.35 -0.39
CA ASP A 189 -1.61 -19.84 -0.82
C ASP A 189 -2.59 -19.89 0.36
N PHE A 190 -3.14 -18.74 0.72
CA PHE A 190 -4.17 -18.64 1.75
C PHE A 190 -5.55 -18.65 1.12
N HIS A 191 -6.44 -19.43 1.71
CA HIS A 191 -7.85 -19.49 1.35
C HIS A 191 -8.70 -19.32 2.60
N ALA A 192 -9.61 -18.36 2.61
CA ALA A 192 -10.55 -18.20 3.70
C ALA A 192 -11.99 -18.19 3.18
N THR A 193 -12.89 -18.77 3.96
CA THR A 193 -14.32 -18.76 3.69
C THR A 193 -15.07 -18.29 4.92
N VAL A 194 -16.07 -17.42 4.73
CA VAL A 194 -17.07 -17.12 5.75
C VAL A 194 -18.38 -17.82 5.38
N LYS A 195 -18.97 -18.52 6.34
CA LYS A 195 -20.30 -19.14 6.23
C LYS A 195 -21.02 -18.98 7.56
N GLU A 196 -22.19 -18.34 7.54
CA GLU A 196 -23.06 -18.19 8.72
C GLU A 196 -22.32 -17.61 9.96
N GLY A 197 -21.40 -16.67 9.72
CA GLY A 197 -20.60 -16.03 10.77
C GLY A 197 -19.36 -16.81 11.22
N MET A 198 -19.18 -18.06 10.78
CA MET A 198 -17.94 -18.81 11.00
C MET A 198 -16.92 -18.51 9.90
N VAL A 199 -15.72 -18.08 10.29
CA VAL A 199 -14.59 -17.90 9.37
C VAL A 199 -13.66 -19.11 9.47
N LYS A 200 -13.40 -19.76 8.33
CA LYS A 200 -12.41 -20.83 8.19
C LYS A 200 -11.27 -20.35 7.31
N VAL A 201 -10.04 -20.49 7.77
CA VAL A 201 -8.82 -20.22 7.01
C VAL A 201 -8.09 -21.53 6.76
N CYS A 202 -7.66 -21.75 5.53
CA CYS A 202 -6.93 -22.92 5.05
C CYS A 202 -5.63 -22.45 4.37
N LEU A 203 -4.60 -23.28 4.50
CA LEU A 203 -3.37 -23.17 3.71
C LEU A 203 -3.47 -24.17 2.55
N GLY A 204 -3.19 -23.70 1.34
CA GLY A 204 -3.09 -24.50 0.13
C GLY A 204 -1.76 -25.21 -0.01
#